data_AF-A0A537SSW8-F1
#
_entry.id   AF-A0A537SSW8-F1
#
_cell.length_a   1.000
_cell.length_b   1.000
_cell.length_c   1.000
_cell.angle_alpha   90.00
_cell.angle_beta   90.00
_cell.angle_gamma   90.00
#
_symmetry.space_group_name_H-M   'P 1'
#
loop_
_entity.id
_entity.type
_entity.pdbx_description
1 polymer ?
#
loop_
_entity_poly.entity_id
_entity_poly.type
_entity_poly.pdbx_seq_one_letter_code
_entity_poly.pdbx_strand_id
1 'polypeptide(L)'
;MALLVALGGCSASDVIQDWTPTAATNAPSGLAELSQPNYRRIVADNIRTVLPNIDSSGDLEISGARLVDHLKGPAWLTCLKVDAHGKPQNQALFIQGEKIIDSRVGIVVDQCYKQTYERFDLPKKTAP
;
A
#
# COMPACT_ATOMS: atom_id res chain seq x y z
N MET A 1 -39.29 -3.89 53.14
CA MET A 1 -38.28 -4.48 52.23
C MET A 1 -37.62 -3.33 51.48
N ALA A 2 -36.36 -3.02 51.79
CA ALA A 2 -35.61 -1.94 51.16
C ALA A 2 -34.62 -2.55 50.16
N LEU A 3 -34.74 -2.18 48.87
CA LEU A 3 -33.75 -2.55 47.84
C LEU A 3 -32.75 -1.40 47.69
N LEU A 4 -31.50 -1.66 48.04
CA LEU A 4 -30.36 -0.80 47.74
C LEU A 4 -29.96 -0.98 46.28
N VAL A 5 -30.04 0.09 45.49
CA VAL A 5 -29.50 0.14 44.12
C VAL A 5 -28.08 0.69 44.21
N ALA A 6 -27.08 -0.15 43.94
CA ALA A 6 -25.69 0.28 43.82
C ALA A 6 -25.44 0.81 42.40
N LEU A 7 -25.16 2.11 42.28
CA LEU A 7 -24.66 2.74 41.06
C LEU A 7 -23.17 2.42 40.91
N GLY A 8 -22.85 1.46 40.04
CA GLY A 8 -21.47 1.19 39.62
C GLY A 8 -21.02 2.22 38.58
N GLY A 9 -20.17 3.15 38.99
CA GLY A 9 -19.50 4.09 38.08
C GLY A 9 -18.38 3.40 37.30
N CYS A 10 -18.39 3.54 35.97
CA CYS A 10 -17.21 3.27 35.15
C CYS A 10 -16.39 4.55 35.07
N SER A 11 -15.24 4.59 35.76
CA SER A 11 -14.21 5.59 35.50
C SER A 11 -13.61 5.33 34.12
N ALA A 12 -13.91 6.18 33.15
CA ALA A 12 -13.07 6.32 31.96
C ALA A 12 -11.89 7.23 32.35
N SER A 13 -10.71 6.64 32.53
CA SER A 13 -9.49 7.44 32.62
C SER A 13 -9.15 7.95 31.22
N ASP A 14 -9.27 9.26 31.02
CA ASP A 14 -8.62 9.97 29.93
C ASP A 14 -7.10 9.84 30.10
N VAL A 15 -6.48 8.90 29.39
CA VAL A 15 -5.05 8.99 29.10
C VAL A 15 -4.92 9.80 27.82
N ILE A 16 -4.57 11.06 28.01
CA ILE A 16 -3.94 11.91 27.01
C ILE A 16 -2.69 11.16 26.53
N GLN A 17 -2.76 10.50 25.37
CA GLN A 17 -1.56 10.10 24.65
C GLN A 17 -1.05 11.32 23.90
N ASP A 18 -0.14 11.99 24.61
CA ASP A 18 0.81 12.97 24.12
C ASP A 18 1.47 12.43 22.84
N TRP A 19 1.34 13.18 21.75
CA TRP A 19 1.79 12.78 20.43
C TRP A 19 3.32 12.75 20.41
N THR A 20 3.88 11.55 20.41
CA THR A 20 5.20 11.30 19.83
C THR A 20 5.00 10.47 18.57
N PRO A 21 5.48 10.90 17.38
CA PRO A 21 5.39 10.09 16.17
C PRO A 21 6.40 8.95 16.27
N THR A 22 6.07 7.94 17.06
CA THR A 22 6.78 6.66 17.05
C THR A 22 6.01 5.75 16.10
N ALA A 23 6.47 5.69 14.86
CA ALA A 23 6.03 4.66 13.93
C ALA A 23 6.26 3.27 14.57
N ALA A 24 5.25 2.40 14.45
CA ALA A 24 5.32 0.95 14.69
C ALA A 24 5.06 0.38 16.11
N THR A 25 3.86 0.56 16.68
CA THR A 25 3.43 -0.28 17.84
C THR A 25 2.07 -0.98 17.71
N ASN A 26 1.28 -0.76 16.64
CA ASN A 26 -0.04 -1.41 16.48
C ASN A 26 -0.19 -2.22 15.18
N ALA A 27 0.91 -2.65 14.56
CA ALA A 27 0.84 -3.62 13.48
C ALA A 27 0.65 -5.03 14.09
N PRO A 28 -0.35 -5.84 13.64
CA PRO A 28 -0.38 -7.27 13.93
C PRO A 28 1.02 -7.85 13.75
N SER A 29 1.50 -8.64 14.70
CA SER A 29 2.92 -9.00 14.85
C SER A 29 3.58 -9.69 13.64
N GLY A 30 2.82 -10.05 12.59
CA GLY A 30 3.35 -10.50 11.30
C GLY A 30 3.61 -9.40 10.25
N LEU A 31 3.15 -8.16 10.48
CA LEU A 31 3.33 -7.01 9.58
C LEU A 31 4.56 -6.15 9.94
N ALA A 32 5.07 -6.27 11.17
CA ALA A 32 6.15 -5.43 11.69
C ALA A 32 7.57 -5.85 11.23
N GLU A 33 7.74 -7.04 10.65
CA GLU A 33 9.06 -7.59 10.30
C GLU A 33 9.49 -7.37 8.84
N LEU A 34 8.58 -6.91 7.98
CA LEU A 34 8.94 -6.64 6.60
C LEU A 34 9.64 -5.28 6.53
N SER A 35 10.94 -5.27 6.22
CA SER A 35 11.62 -4.04 5.81
C SER A 35 11.01 -3.55 4.50
N GLN A 36 10.86 -2.23 4.34
CA GLN A 36 10.32 -1.68 3.10
C GLN A 36 11.27 -2.00 1.94
N PRO A 37 10.80 -2.70 0.90
CA PRO A 37 11.65 -3.05 -0.22
C PRO A 37 11.91 -1.82 -1.09
N ASN A 38 12.92 -1.89 -1.96
CA ASN A 38 13.10 -0.91 -3.03
C ASN A 38 12.01 -1.13 -4.11
N TYR A 39 10.78 -0.76 -3.77
CA TYR A 39 9.59 -1.03 -4.57
C TYR A 39 9.68 -0.40 -5.96
N ARG A 40 10.28 0.79 -6.09
CA ARG A 40 10.47 1.45 -7.40
C ARG A 40 11.31 0.58 -8.33
N ARG A 41 12.41 0.01 -7.84
CA ARG A 41 13.25 -0.91 -8.61
C ARG A 41 12.51 -2.21 -8.93
N ILE A 42 11.86 -2.83 -7.96
CA ILE A 42 11.13 -4.08 -8.15
C ILE A 42 10.04 -3.91 -9.22
N VAL A 43 9.29 -2.81 -9.16
CA VAL A 43 8.30 -2.46 -10.17
C VAL A 43 8.99 -2.29 -11.51
N ALA A 44 10.03 -1.45 -11.62
CA ALA A 44 10.74 -1.23 -12.89
C ALA A 44 11.24 -2.53 -13.54
N ASP A 45 11.79 -3.46 -12.76
CA ASP A 45 12.34 -4.72 -13.24
C ASP A 45 11.25 -5.72 -13.67
N ASN A 46 10.05 -5.66 -13.08
CA ASN A 46 8.98 -6.65 -13.29
C ASN A 46 7.75 -6.11 -14.05
N ILE A 47 7.64 -4.80 -14.27
CA ILE A 47 6.38 -4.18 -14.72
C ILE A 47 5.93 -4.66 -16.10
N ARG A 48 6.86 -5.03 -16.99
CA ARG A 48 6.52 -5.56 -18.32
C ARG A 48 5.77 -6.89 -18.27
N THR A 49 5.93 -7.66 -17.18
CA THR A 49 5.18 -8.89 -16.95
C THR A 49 3.73 -8.58 -16.55
N VAL A 50 3.52 -7.46 -15.86
CA VAL A 50 2.19 -7.04 -15.36
C VAL A 50 1.43 -6.22 -16.40
N LEU A 51 2.13 -5.32 -17.10
CA LEU A 51 1.62 -4.42 -18.12
C LEU A 51 2.45 -4.59 -19.40
N PRO A 52 2.11 -5.56 -20.26
CA PRO A 52 2.90 -5.87 -21.46
C PRO A 52 3.06 -4.69 -22.43
N ASN A 53 2.08 -3.79 -22.47
CA ASN A 53 2.05 -2.64 -23.39
C ASN A 53 2.50 -1.34 -22.72
N ILE A 54 3.30 -1.43 -21.65
CA ILE A 54 3.67 -0.24 -20.88
C ILE A 54 4.57 0.75 -21.63
N ASP A 55 5.40 0.26 -22.57
CA ASP A 55 6.24 1.14 -23.40
C ASP A 55 5.40 2.01 -24.37
N SER A 56 4.12 1.67 -24.57
CA SER A 56 3.13 2.47 -25.31
C SER A 56 2.18 3.27 -24.39
N SER A 57 2.33 3.11 -23.08
CA SER A 57 1.58 3.90 -22.10
C SER A 57 2.23 5.27 -21.94
N GLY A 58 1.41 6.28 -21.61
CA GLY A 58 1.87 7.65 -21.42
C GLY A 58 2.71 7.83 -20.15
N ASP A 59 2.63 9.01 -19.54
CA ASP A 59 3.31 9.27 -18.27
C ASP A 59 2.87 8.25 -17.20
N LEU A 60 3.85 7.76 -16.45
CA LEU A 60 3.67 6.83 -15.35
C LEU A 60 3.92 7.55 -14.04
N GLU A 61 3.06 7.30 -13.06
CA GLU A 61 3.24 7.81 -11.72
C GLU A 61 3.09 6.66 -10.71
N ILE A 62 3.90 6.67 -9.65
CA ILE A 62 3.90 5.64 -8.62
C ILE A 62 3.62 6.24 -7.25
N SER A 63 2.84 5.55 -6.43
CA SER A 63 2.65 5.91 -5.03
C SER A 63 3.77 5.34 -4.14
N GLY A 64 3.88 5.85 -2.92
CA GLY A 64 4.64 5.17 -1.87
C GLY A 64 4.16 3.73 -1.65
N ALA A 65 5.03 2.87 -1.12
CA ALA A 65 4.68 1.52 -0.72
C ALA A 65 4.19 1.48 0.74
N ARG A 66 3.10 0.76 0.99
CA ARG A 66 2.55 0.57 2.33
C ARG A 66 2.25 -0.89 2.62
N LEU A 67 2.33 -1.29 3.88
CA LEU A 67 1.97 -2.64 4.29
C LEU A 67 0.45 -2.83 4.23
N VAL A 68 0.05 -3.98 3.71
CA VAL A 68 -1.34 -4.43 3.66
C VAL A 68 -1.41 -5.91 4.01
N ASP A 69 -2.57 -6.31 4.52
CA ASP A 69 -2.92 -7.72 4.60
C ASP A 69 -3.45 -8.18 3.23
N HIS A 70 -2.81 -9.20 2.66
CA HIS A 70 -3.14 -9.75 1.36
C HIS A 70 -3.47 -11.24 1.53
N LEU A 71 -4.25 -11.82 0.60
CA LEU A 71 -4.73 -13.21 0.72
C LEU A 71 -3.61 -14.25 0.88
N LYS A 72 -2.41 -13.94 0.37
CA LYS A 72 -1.19 -14.77 0.48
C LYS A 72 -0.29 -14.36 1.67
N GLY A 73 -0.85 -13.69 2.67
CA GLY A 73 -0.15 -13.11 3.80
C GLY A 73 0.30 -11.66 3.59
N PRO A 74 1.00 -11.08 4.58
CA PRO A 74 1.50 -9.71 4.56
C PRO A 74 2.21 -9.33 3.27
N ALA A 75 1.86 -8.19 2.68
CA ALA A 75 2.50 -7.70 1.45
C ALA A 75 2.64 -6.19 1.46
N TRP A 76 3.57 -5.69 0.64
CA TRP A 76 3.68 -4.28 0.33
C TRP A 76 2.79 -3.95 -0.87
N LEU A 77 1.91 -2.96 -0.73
CA LEU A 77 1.12 -2.41 -1.82
C LEU A 77 1.71 -1.10 -2.29
N THR A 78 1.97 -0.99 -3.59
CA THR A 78 2.19 0.29 -4.29
C THR A 78 1.18 0.41 -5.42
N CYS A 79 0.76 1.64 -5.73
CA CYS A 79 -0.18 1.93 -6.79
C CYS A 79 0.56 2.61 -7.95
N LEU A 80 0.31 2.15 -9.17
CA LEU A 80 0.84 2.74 -10.38
C LEU A 80 -0.31 3.40 -11.13
N LYS A 81 -0.23 4.69 -11.42
CA LYS A 81 -1.13 5.36 -12.36
C LYS A 81 -0.51 5.28 -13.75
N VAL A 82 -1.29 4.77 -14.68
CA VAL A 82 -0.91 4.56 -16.08
C VAL A 82 -1.87 5.33 -16.96
N ASP A 83 -1.36 6.18 -17.85
CA ASP A 83 -2.20 6.75 -18.91
C ASP A 83 -2.29 5.77 -20.09
N ALA A 84 -3.39 5.04 -20.17
CA ALA A 84 -3.69 4.13 -21.27
C ALA A 84 -4.57 4.85 -22.31
N HIS A 85 -3.93 5.59 -23.22
CA HIS A 85 -4.59 6.31 -24.32
C HIS A 85 -5.60 7.38 -23.87
N GLY A 86 -5.23 8.23 -22.91
CA GLY A 86 -6.06 9.30 -22.37
C GLY A 86 -7.04 8.84 -21.29
N LYS A 87 -6.91 7.58 -20.82
CA LYS A 87 -7.69 7.02 -19.73
C LYS A 87 -6.75 6.61 -18.60
N PRO A 88 -6.64 7.44 -17.55
CA PRO A 88 -5.87 7.08 -16.37
C PRO A 88 -6.42 5.82 -15.71
N GLN A 89 -5.58 4.82 -15.53
CA GLN A 89 -5.88 3.61 -14.78
C GLN A 89 -4.92 3.51 -13.59
N ASN A 90 -5.48 3.26 -12.40
CA ASN A 90 -4.69 2.94 -11.22
C ASN A 90 -4.55 1.41 -11.16
N GLN A 91 -3.32 0.91 -11.14
CA GLN A 91 -2.97 -0.49 -10.95
C GLN A 91 -2.46 -0.68 -9.52
N ALA A 92 -3.01 -1.64 -8.78
CA ALA A 92 -2.50 -2.09 -7.51
C ALA A 92 -1.46 -3.19 -7.72
N LEU A 93 -0.26 -3.03 -7.14
CA LEU A 93 0.84 -3.97 -7.23
C LEU A 93 1.21 -4.47 -5.82
N PHE A 94 1.11 -5.77 -5.60
CA PHE A 94 1.43 -6.41 -4.32
C PHE A 94 2.81 -7.04 -4.39
N ILE A 95 3.68 -6.70 -3.45
CA ILE A 95 5.10 -7.05 -3.42
C ILE A 95 5.39 -7.85 -2.15
N GLN A 96 6.06 -8.98 -2.31
CA GLN A 96 6.68 -9.73 -1.21
C GLN A 96 8.14 -10.03 -1.59
N GLY A 97 9.07 -9.69 -0.71
CA GLY A 97 10.50 -9.73 -1.01
C GLY A 97 10.83 -8.86 -2.23
N GLU A 98 11.42 -9.47 -3.25
CA GLU A 98 11.87 -8.79 -4.49
C GLU A 98 10.95 -9.02 -5.70
N LYS A 99 9.70 -9.47 -5.48
CA LYS A 99 8.79 -9.86 -6.56
C LYS A 99 7.40 -9.29 -6.39
N ILE A 100 6.75 -9.01 -7.53
CA ILE A 100 5.31 -8.74 -7.58
C ILE A 100 4.58 -10.09 -7.50
N ILE A 101 3.78 -10.30 -6.47
CA ILE A 101 3.06 -11.56 -6.19
C ILE A 101 1.59 -11.56 -6.63
N ASP A 102 1.04 -10.37 -6.86
CA ASP A 102 -0.27 -10.13 -7.44
C ASP A 102 -0.33 -8.71 -8.02
N SER A 103 -1.19 -8.52 -9.01
CA SER A 103 -1.40 -7.23 -9.66
C SER A 103 -2.79 -7.15 -10.27
N ARG A 104 -3.47 -6.01 -10.09
CA ARG A 104 -4.83 -5.80 -10.63
C ARG A 104 -5.15 -4.33 -10.82
N VAL A 105 -6.19 -4.06 -11.59
CA VAL A 105 -6.79 -2.71 -11.60
C VAL A 105 -7.28 -2.40 -10.19
N GLY A 106 -6.87 -1.24 -9.67
CA GLY A 106 -7.12 -0.83 -8.30
C GLY A 106 -8.60 -0.73 -8.01
N ILE A 107 -9.06 -1.45 -7.00
CA ILE A 107 -10.42 -1.38 -6.49
C ILE A 107 -10.49 -0.46 -5.25
N VAL A 108 -11.71 -0.16 -4.78
CA VAL A 108 -11.92 0.79 -3.67
C VAL A 108 -11.11 0.40 -2.42
N VAL A 109 -11.04 -0.89 -2.10
CA VAL A 109 -10.29 -1.39 -0.93
C VAL A 109 -8.78 -1.25 -1.08
N ASP A 110 -8.26 -1.15 -2.30
CA ASP A 110 -6.85 -0.86 -2.57
C ASP A 110 -6.53 0.61 -2.34
N GLN A 111 -7.52 1.48 -2.17
CA GLN A 111 -7.40 2.91 -1.84
C GLN A 111 -6.39 3.68 -2.72
N CYS A 112 -6.09 3.20 -3.93
CA CYS A 112 -5.11 3.83 -4.82
C CYS A 112 -5.53 5.25 -5.22
N TYR A 113 -6.83 5.52 -5.27
CA TYR A 113 -7.38 6.85 -5.54
C TYR A 113 -7.11 7.89 -4.43
N LYS A 114 -6.69 7.45 -3.23
CA LYS A 114 -6.35 8.33 -2.10
C LYS A 114 -4.85 8.58 -1.96
N GLN A 115 -4.02 7.97 -2.80
CA GLN A 115 -2.58 8.08 -2.67
C GLN A 115 -2.04 9.34 -3.33
N THR A 116 -0.90 9.80 -2.82
CA THR A 116 -0.05 10.75 -3.52
C THR A 116 0.85 10.00 -4.50
N TYR A 117 1.02 10.57 -5.68
CA TYR A 117 1.78 9.97 -6.78
C TYR A 117 2.97 10.85 -7.11
N GLU A 118 4.05 10.18 -7.52
CA GLU A 118 5.27 10.81 -8.00
C GLU A 118 5.63 10.23 -9.38
N ARG A 119 6.28 11.04 -10.22
CA ARG A 119 6.75 10.61 -11.54
C ARG A 119 7.59 9.34 -11.45
N PHE A 120 7.27 8.35 -12.28
CA PHE A 120 7.96 7.07 -12.32
C PHE A 120 8.53 6.79 -13.71
N ASP A 121 9.85 6.91 -13.84
CA ASP A 121 10.52 6.65 -15.11
C ASP A 121 10.95 5.17 -15.18
N LEU A 122 10.57 4.51 -16.26
CA LEU A 122 11.02 3.14 -16.54
C LEU A 122 12.41 3.14 -17.15
N PRO A 123 13.25 2.13 -16.81
CA PRO A 123 14.49 1.91 -17.54
C PRO A 123 14.14 1.65 -19.01
N LYS A 124 14.73 2.48 -19.88
CA LYS A 124 14.57 2.34 -21.32
C LYS A 124 14.99 0.92 -21.71
N LYS A 125 14.18 0.25 -22.54
CA LYS A 125 14.60 -1.03 -23.12
C LYS A 125 15.86 -0.75 -23.94
N THR A 126 17.02 -1.17 -23.46
CA THR A 126 18.21 -1.18 -24.30
C THR A 126 17.93 -2.16 -25.43
N ALA A 127 17.82 -1.63 -26.65
CA ALA A 127 17.71 -2.48 -27.84
C ALA A 127 18.98 -3.35 -27.92
N PRO A 128 18.85 -4.64 -28.26
CA PRO A 128 19.99 -5.51 -28.50
C PRO A 128 20.82 -5.04 -29.71
#